data_AF-A0A3P6V177-F1
#
_entry.id   AF-A0A3P6V177-F1
#
_cell.length_a   1.000
_cell.length_b   1.000
_cell.length_c   1.000
_cell.angle_alpha   90.00
_cell.angle_beta   90.00
_cell.angle_gamma   90.00
#
_symmetry.space_group_name_H-M   'P 1'
#
loop_
_entity.id
_entity.type
_entity.pdbx_description
1 polymer ?
#
loop_
_entity_poly.entity_id
_entity_poly.type
_entity_poly.pdbx_seq_one_letter_code
_entity_poly.pdbx_strand_id
1 'polypeptide(L)'
;VTYCSVCYEQTHSGLDHQPQQLSTSNGPFSTQPSLSLSRRMQVPQKKLQLASVLCIETSHYVAFVRALHANKWVFFDSMADRVGFSDGYNVPQVKLCERMSDWLSDAGWRRVRDCINQEGHLPNDVENDSDLMRLLSDCYICFYTDEENKNEGLSLSRFFS
;
A
#
# COMPACT_ATOMS: atom_id res chain seq x y z
N VAL A 1 -20.54 3.15 12.75
CA VAL A 1 -21.91 3.29 13.28
C VAL A 1 -22.83 2.49 12.38
N THR A 2 -23.51 1.48 12.89
CA THR A 2 -24.52 0.71 12.17
C THR A 2 -25.89 1.19 12.61
N TYR A 3 -26.71 1.62 11.66
CA TYR A 3 -28.10 2.01 11.91
C TYR A 3 -28.99 0.77 11.83
N CYS A 4 -30.06 0.72 12.64
CA CYS A 4 -31.16 -0.20 12.34
C CYS A 4 -31.91 0.29 11.09
N SER A 5 -32.67 -0.59 10.45
CA SER A 5 -33.40 -0.29 9.21
C SER A 5 -34.31 0.93 9.32
N VAL A 6 -35.03 1.08 10.44
CA VAL A 6 -35.92 2.22 10.69
C VAL A 6 -35.14 3.54 10.78
N CYS A 7 -34.03 3.57 11.53
CA CYS A 7 -33.22 4.77 11.67
C CYS A 7 -32.50 5.13 10.36
N TYR A 8 -32.08 4.12 9.59
CA TYR A 8 -31.52 4.32 8.26
C TYR A 8 -32.53 4.99 7.33
N GLU A 9 -33.75 4.45 7.26
CA GLU A 9 -34.81 4.94 6.38
C GLU A 9 -35.30 6.34 6.77
N GLN A 10 -35.43 6.64 8.07
CA GLN A 10 -35.74 8.01 8.54
C GLN A 10 -34.66 9.03 8.18
N THR A 11 -33.38 8.65 8.29
CA THR A 11 -32.25 9.55 7.98
C THR A 11 -32.16 9.83 6.48
N HIS A 12 -32.58 8.87 5.64
CA HIS A 12 -32.53 8.99 4.18
C HIS A 12 -33.90 9.33 3.55
N SER A 13 -34.94 9.55 4.37
CA SER A 13 -36.26 9.94 3.90
C SER A 13 -36.22 11.33 3.27
N GLY A 14 -36.59 11.44 2.00
CA GLY A 14 -36.53 12.70 1.24
C GLY A 14 -35.18 13.03 0.61
N LEU A 15 -34.16 12.18 0.80
CA LEU A 15 -32.89 12.27 0.07
C LEU A 15 -32.87 11.21 -1.04
N ASP A 16 -32.93 11.66 -2.31
CA ASP A 16 -32.82 10.77 -3.47
C ASP A 16 -31.36 10.38 -3.73
N HIS A 17 -30.80 9.58 -2.82
CA HIS A 17 -29.47 8.99 -3.00
C HIS A 17 -29.60 7.67 -3.77
N GLN A 18 -29.69 7.74 -5.09
CA GLN A 18 -29.45 6.56 -5.91
C GLN A 18 -27.96 6.21 -5.89
N PRO A 19 -27.59 4.92 -5.72
CA PRO A 19 -26.21 4.48 -5.86
C PRO A 19 -25.73 4.83 -7.26
N GLN A 20 -24.88 5.85 -7.35
CA GLN A 20 -24.30 6.21 -8.63
C GLN A 20 -23.14 5.26 -8.91
N GLN A 21 -23.20 4.54 -10.03
CA GLN A 21 -22.02 3.85 -10.52
C GLN A 21 -20.92 4.88 -10.79
N LEU A 22 -19.82 4.75 -10.05
CA LEU A 22 -18.58 5.43 -10.37
C LEU A 22 -18.08 4.82 -11.67
N SER A 23 -18.11 5.59 -12.75
CA SER A 23 -17.42 5.23 -13.99
C SER A 23 -15.92 5.32 -13.73
N THR A 24 -15.31 4.20 -13.32
CA THR A 24 -13.86 4.07 -13.35
C THR A 24 -13.47 4.08 -14.82
N SER A 25 -12.83 5.16 -15.27
CA SER A 25 -12.22 5.19 -16.59
C SER A 25 -11.12 4.13 -16.60
N ASN A 26 -11.45 2.92 -17.07
CA ASN A 26 -10.52 1.81 -17.18
C ASN A 26 -9.58 2.01 -18.39
N GLY A 27 -8.91 3.17 -18.48
CA GLY A 27 -8.05 3.48 -19.61
C GLY A 27 -7.05 4.60 -19.30
N PRO A 28 -5.78 4.52 -19.73
CA PRO A 28 -4.79 5.56 -19.47
C PRO A 28 -5.01 6.88 -20.26
N PHE A 29 -6.05 7.02 -21.08
CA PHE A 29 -6.21 8.16 -22.01
C PHE A 29 -7.67 8.42 -22.45
N SER A 30 -8.64 8.47 -21.55
CA SER A 30 -10.01 8.86 -21.96
C SER A 30 -10.29 10.34 -21.74
N THR A 31 -9.79 11.16 -22.67
CA THR A 31 -10.33 12.49 -22.96
C THR A 31 -11.56 12.28 -23.83
N GLN A 32 -12.75 12.18 -23.23
CA GLN A 32 -14.01 12.35 -23.97
C GLN A 32 -14.86 13.39 -23.24
N PRO A 33 -15.30 14.47 -23.92
CA PRO A 33 -16.12 15.49 -23.31
C PRO A 33 -17.58 15.01 -23.32
N SER A 34 -18.07 14.47 -22.21
CA SER A 34 -19.51 14.30 -22.06
C SER A 34 -20.15 15.68 -21.84
N LEU A 35 -20.74 16.19 -22.90
CA LEU A 35 -21.59 17.37 -22.91
C LEU A 35 -22.90 17.07 -22.16
N SER A 36 -22.91 17.24 -20.83
CA SER A 36 -24.13 17.60 -20.09
C SER A 36 -23.82 18.17 -18.71
N LEU A 37 -23.98 19.49 -18.68
CA LEU A 37 -24.11 20.44 -17.59
C LEU A 37 -24.56 19.87 -16.21
N SER A 38 -23.65 19.87 -15.24
CA SER A 38 -23.89 20.38 -13.87
C SER A 38 -22.68 20.08 -12.98
N ARG A 39 -21.75 21.05 -12.88
CA ARG A 39 -20.87 21.34 -11.73
C ARG A 39 -20.34 20.17 -10.88
N ARG A 40 -20.11 18.98 -11.45
CA ARG A 40 -19.31 17.95 -10.81
C ARG A 40 -17.90 18.50 -10.85
N MET A 41 -17.44 18.99 -9.70
CA MET A 41 -16.02 19.15 -9.46
C MET A 41 -15.36 17.87 -9.96
N GLN A 42 -14.56 17.96 -11.02
CA GLN A 42 -13.74 16.83 -11.43
C GLN A 42 -12.94 16.46 -10.18
N VAL A 43 -13.25 15.30 -9.60
CA VAL A 43 -12.51 14.82 -8.43
C VAL A 43 -11.07 14.67 -8.91
N PRO A 44 -10.11 15.44 -8.38
CA PRO A 44 -8.74 15.37 -8.85
C PRO A 44 -8.24 13.94 -8.65
N GLN A 45 -7.90 13.26 -9.75
CA GLN A 45 -7.28 11.95 -9.67
C GLN A 45 -5.81 12.15 -9.36
N LYS A 46 -5.40 11.80 -8.15
CA LYS A 46 -4.00 11.76 -7.75
C LYS A 46 -3.52 10.33 -7.74
N LYS A 47 -2.44 10.07 -8.49
CA LYS A 47 -1.74 8.79 -8.42
C LYS A 47 -0.87 8.80 -7.18
N LEU A 48 -1.16 7.90 -6.24
CA LEU A 48 -0.32 7.70 -5.08
C LEU A 48 0.65 6.56 -5.32
N GLN A 49 1.78 6.61 -4.62
CA GLN A 49 2.81 5.59 -4.67
C GLN A 49 2.98 4.95 -3.30
N LEU A 50 3.02 3.62 -3.27
CA LEU A 50 3.28 2.86 -2.05
C LEU A 50 4.69 3.21 -1.54
N ALA A 51 4.77 3.75 -0.33
CA ALA A 51 6.01 4.25 0.26
C ALA A 51 6.58 3.27 1.29
N SER A 52 5.72 2.66 2.10
CA SER A 52 6.10 1.64 3.06
C SER A 52 4.95 0.70 3.39
N VAL A 53 5.30 -0.47 3.92
CA VAL A 53 4.38 -1.48 4.44
C VAL A 53 4.83 -1.84 5.84
N LEU A 54 3.94 -1.71 6.81
CA LEU A 54 4.12 -2.24 8.15
C LEU A 54 3.53 -3.65 8.18
N CYS A 55 4.33 -4.62 8.60
CA CYS A 55 3.94 -6.02 8.71
C CYS A 55 3.97 -6.47 10.16
N ILE A 56 3.14 -7.47 10.50
CA ILE A 56 3.13 -8.10 11.81
C ILE A 56 2.85 -9.59 11.71
N GLU A 57 3.78 -10.39 12.23
CA GLU A 57 3.49 -11.80 12.53
C GLU A 57 3.26 -11.93 14.01
N THR A 58 2.02 -12.24 14.36
CA THR A 58 1.49 -12.41 15.73
C THR A 58 1.59 -11.15 16.61
N SER A 59 2.81 -10.70 16.95
CA SER A 59 3.09 -9.61 17.89
C SER A 59 4.31 -8.77 17.55
N HIS A 60 5.12 -9.17 16.55
CA HIS A 60 6.35 -8.48 16.19
C HIS A 60 6.19 -7.66 14.93
N TYR A 61 6.28 -6.33 15.06
CA TYR A 61 6.17 -5.40 13.94
C TYR A 61 7.50 -5.21 13.24
N VAL A 62 7.46 -5.28 11.91
CA VAL A 62 8.59 -4.99 11.01
C VAL A 62 8.12 -4.07 9.88
N ALA A 63 9.05 -3.35 9.25
CA ALA A 63 8.70 -2.41 8.19
C ALA A 63 9.48 -2.69 6.89
N PHE A 64 8.76 -2.65 5.77
CA PHE A 64 9.35 -2.54 4.44
C PHE A 64 9.20 -1.11 3.96
N VAL A 65 10.30 -0.46 3.58
CA VAL A 65 10.32 0.95 3.18
C VAL A 65 10.94 1.05 1.80
N ARG A 66 10.27 1.76 0.89
CA ARG A 66 10.84 2.06 -0.42
C ARG A 66 11.79 3.26 -0.32
N ALA A 67 13.03 3.06 -0.74
CA ALA A 67 14.03 4.11 -0.83
C ALA A 67 13.61 5.16 -1.88
N LEU A 68 13.62 6.43 -1.47
CA LEU A 68 13.10 7.57 -2.24
C LEU A 68 13.71 7.71 -3.64
N HIS A 69 15.00 7.38 -3.81
CA HIS A 69 15.75 7.69 -5.03
C HIS A 69 16.19 6.47 -5.84
N ALA A 70 15.89 5.25 -5.39
CA ALA A 70 16.50 4.05 -5.99
C ALA A 70 15.50 3.00 -6.50
N ASN A 71 14.18 3.21 -6.36
CA ASN A 71 13.17 2.16 -6.54
C ASN A 71 13.64 0.82 -5.93
N LYS A 72 14.19 0.89 -4.72
CA LYS A 72 14.70 -0.24 -3.93
C LYS A 72 13.88 -0.32 -2.66
N TRP A 73 13.75 -1.52 -2.12
CA TRP A 73 13.09 -1.75 -0.84
C TRP A 73 14.09 -2.14 0.22
N VAL A 74 13.79 -1.73 1.44
CA VAL A 74 14.62 -2.00 2.61
C VAL A 74 13.70 -2.54 3.70
N PHE A 75 14.11 -3.64 4.31
CA PHE A 75 13.52 -4.21 5.51
C PHE A 75 14.13 -3.58 6.76
N PHE A 76 13.29 -3.31 7.75
CA PHE A 76 13.68 -2.80 9.05
C PHE A 76 13.04 -3.63 10.17
N ASP A 77 13.89 -4.11 11.07
CA ASP A 77 13.49 -4.76 12.32
C ASP A 77 14.21 -4.09 13.50
N SER A 78 13.43 -3.59 14.45
CA SER A 78 13.95 -2.90 15.63
C SER A 78 14.52 -3.83 16.72
N MET A 79 14.19 -5.13 16.67
CA MET A 79 14.63 -6.14 17.63
C MET A 79 15.24 -7.37 16.93
N ALA A 80 15.97 -7.14 15.84
CA ALA A 80 16.57 -8.20 15.03
C ALA A 80 17.60 -9.06 15.81
N ASP A 81 18.28 -8.46 16.78
CA ASP A 81 19.23 -9.14 17.65
C ASP A 81 19.25 -8.51 19.06
N ARG A 82 19.94 -9.15 20.02
CA ARG A 82 20.05 -8.69 21.40
C ARG A 82 21.47 -8.91 21.94
N VAL A 83 22.01 -7.87 22.56
CA VAL A 83 23.28 -7.96 23.30
C VAL A 83 22.97 -8.01 24.79
N GLY A 84 23.50 -9.02 25.48
CA GLY A 84 23.31 -9.21 26.92
C GLY A 84 21.97 -9.85 27.32
N PHE A 85 21.76 -10.01 28.62
CA PHE A 85 20.56 -10.66 29.17
C PHE A 85 19.59 -9.62 29.74
N SER A 86 19.41 -9.57 31.06
CA SER A 86 18.41 -8.75 31.75
C SER A 86 18.66 -7.24 31.66
N ASP A 87 19.93 -6.83 31.58
CA ASP A 87 20.39 -5.45 31.40
C ASP A 87 20.81 -5.16 29.94
N GLY A 88 20.53 -6.11 29.05
CA GLY A 88 20.84 -6.01 27.63
C GLY A 88 19.96 -5.03 26.85
N TYR A 89 20.30 -4.84 25.58
CA TYR A 89 19.56 -3.98 24.66
C TYR A 89 19.37 -4.65 23.29
N ASN A 90 18.34 -4.21 22.57
CA ASN A 90 18.05 -4.68 21.22
C ASN A 90 18.97 -4.01 20.20
N VAL A 91 19.37 -4.77 19.20
CA VAL A 91 20.15 -4.29 18.06
C VAL A 91 19.25 -4.30 16.82
N PRO A 92 18.98 -3.14 16.21
CA PRO A 92 18.14 -3.08 15.02
C PRO A 92 18.91 -3.56 13.78
N GLN A 93 18.18 -4.07 12.80
CA GLN A 93 18.71 -4.42 11.48
C GLN A 93 17.99 -3.66 10.38
N VAL A 94 18.79 -3.21 9.41
CA VAL A 94 18.33 -2.66 8.13
C VAL A 94 18.91 -3.53 7.03
N LYS A 95 18.06 -4.12 6.18
CA LYS A 95 18.48 -5.05 5.12
C LYS A 95 17.91 -4.63 3.78
N LEU A 96 18.71 -4.65 2.73
CA LEU A 96 18.23 -4.41 1.36
C LEU A 96 17.43 -5.61 0.85
N CYS A 97 16.24 -5.38 0.29
CA CYS A 97 15.41 -6.40 -0.35
C CYS A 97 15.53 -6.26 -1.87
N GLU A 98 16.54 -6.92 -2.46
CA GLU A 98 16.94 -6.70 -3.86
C GLU A 98 15.82 -7.04 -4.87
N ARG A 99 15.10 -8.14 -4.65
CA ARG A 99 14.09 -8.66 -5.58
C ARG A 99 12.70 -8.05 -5.39
N MET A 100 12.49 -7.34 -4.29
CA MET A 100 11.17 -6.84 -3.90
C MET A 100 10.57 -5.92 -4.97
N SER A 101 11.39 -5.01 -5.52
CA SER A 101 10.95 -4.09 -6.57
C SER A 101 10.50 -4.81 -7.84
N ASP A 102 11.18 -5.90 -8.20
CA ASP A 102 10.87 -6.67 -9.39
C ASP A 102 9.53 -7.40 -9.23
N TRP A 103 9.30 -7.99 -8.05
CA TRP A 103 8.05 -8.68 -7.73
C TRP A 103 6.85 -7.75 -7.57
N LEU A 104 7.05 -6.56 -6.99
CA LEU A 104 6.00 -5.55 -6.84
C LEU A 104 5.76 -4.71 -8.11
N SER A 105 6.54 -4.91 -9.16
CA SER A 105 6.30 -4.28 -10.46
C SER A 105 5.07 -4.88 -11.16
N ASP A 106 4.51 -4.17 -12.15
CA ASP A 106 3.41 -4.68 -12.97
C ASP A 106 3.76 -6.02 -13.67
N ALA A 107 5.02 -6.24 -14.01
CA ALA A 107 5.47 -7.50 -14.61
C ALA A 107 5.59 -8.60 -13.55
N GLY A 108 6.16 -8.30 -12.39
CA GLY A 108 6.28 -9.24 -11.27
C GLY A 108 4.92 -9.70 -10.75
N TRP A 109 4.03 -8.75 -10.51
CA TRP A 109 2.67 -9.04 -10.04
C TRP A 109 1.89 -9.88 -11.04
N ARG A 110 2.02 -9.62 -12.35
CA ARG A 110 1.40 -10.46 -13.38
C ARG A 110 1.90 -11.90 -13.28
N ARG A 111 3.21 -12.14 -13.13
CA ARG A 111 3.74 -13.49 -12.95
C ARG A 111 3.19 -14.18 -11.71
N VAL A 112 3.14 -13.48 -10.57
CA VAL A 112 2.56 -14.02 -9.32
C VAL A 112 1.11 -14.42 -9.52
N ARG A 113 0.31 -13.51 -10.07
CA ARG A 113 -1.11 -13.74 -10.35
C ARG A 113 -1.34 -14.89 -11.32
N ASP A 114 -0.53 -14.99 -12.36
CA ASP A 114 -0.67 -16.03 -13.39
C ASP A 114 -0.31 -17.41 -12.80
N CYS A 115 0.76 -17.52 -12.00
CA CYS A 115 1.08 -18.75 -11.25
C CYS A 115 -0.03 -19.16 -10.29
N ILE A 116 -0.58 -18.23 -9.50
CA ILE A 116 -1.69 -18.53 -8.59
C ILE A 116 -2.91 -19.06 -9.38
N ASN A 117 -3.25 -18.42 -10.50
CA ASN A 117 -4.43 -18.77 -11.27
C ASN A 117 -4.27 -20.08 -12.07
N GLN A 118 -3.07 -20.40 -12.54
CA GLN A 118 -2.83 -21.56 -13.40
C GLN A 118 -2.34 -22.79 -12.62
N GLU A 119 -1.50 -22.58 -11.62
CA GLU A 119 -0.78 -23.63 -10.88
C GLU A 119 -1.27 -23.77 -9.44
N GLY A 120 -1.96 -22.75 -8.90
CA GLY A 120 -2.52 -22.78 -7.55
C GLY A 120 -1.52 -22.49 -6.43
N HIS A 121 -0.29 -22.10 -6.75
CA HIS A 121 0.76 -21.76 -5.80
C HIS A 121 1.51 -20.48 -6.22
N LEU A 122 2.33 -19.95 -5.32
CA LEU A 122 3.20 -18.81 -5.63
C LEU A 122 4.41 -19.29 -6.46
N PRO A 123 5.07 -18.42 -7.24
CA PRO A 123 6.34 -18.80 -7.87
C PRO A 123 7.34 -19.27 -6.80
N ASN A 124 8.09 -20.35 -7.06
CA ASN A 124 9.10 -20.88 -6.10
C ASN A 124 10.08 -19.79 -5.62
N ASP A 125 10.43 -18.85 -6.50
CA ASP A 125 11.27 -17.71 -6.16
C ASP A 125 10.68 -16.78 -5.09
N VAL A 126 9.35 -16.68 -5.05
CA VAL A 126 8.61 -15.89 -4.06
C VAL A 126 8.51 -16.68 -2.77
N GLU A 127 8.15 -17.96 -2.83
CA GLU A 127 8.02 -18.82 -1.65
C GLU A 127 9.35 -18.96 -0.88
N ASN A 128 10.48 -18.98 -1.59
CA ASN A 128 11.80 -19.06 -0.99
C ASN A 128 12.36 -17.70 -0.52
N ASP A 129 11.66 -16.59 -0.79
CA ASP A 129 12.05 -15.25 -0.36
C ASP A 129 11.26 -14.87 0.91
N SER A 130 11.89 -15.06 2.07
CA SER A 130 11.24 -14.83 3.36
C SER A 130 10.79 -13.38 3.56
N ASP A 131 11.52 -12.41 3.00
CA ASP A 131 11.17 -10.99 3.10
C ASP A 131 9.92 -10.70 2.27
N LEU A 132 9.86 -11.22 1.05
CA LEU A 132 8.70 -11.05 0.20
C LEU A 132 7.48 -11.76 0.77
N MET A 133 7.65 -12.99 1.28
CA MET A 133 6.57 -13.70 1.97
C MET A 133 6.09 -12.96 3.20
N ARG A 134 7.00 -12.37 3.98
CA ARG A 134 6.68 -11.52 5.12
C ARG A 134 5.89 -10.28 4.70
N LEU A 135 6.24 -9.66 3.58
CA LEU A 135 5.47 -8.53 3.04
C LEU A 135 4.07 -8.96 2.57
N LEU A 136 3.96 -10.09 1.85
CA LEU A 136 2.71 -10.53 1.22
C LEU A 136 1.72 -11.13 2.22
N SER A 137 2.19 -11.92 3.19
CA SER A 137 1.34 -12.66 4.13
C SER A 137 1.00 -11.87 5.37
N ASP A 138 1.91 -11.02 5.85
CA ASP A 138 1.79 -10.39 7.17
C ASP A 138 1.54 -8.87 7.09
N CYS A 139 1.10 -8.38 5.92
CA CYS A 139 0.80 -6.96 5.71
C CYS A 139 -0.30 -6.46 6.67
N TYR A 140 0.03 -5.43 7.46
CA TYR A 140 -0.91 -4.78 8.37
C TYR A 140 -1.36 -3.40 7.87
N ILE A 141 -0.41 -2.52 7.55
CA ILE A 141 -0.71 -1.16 7.07
C ILE A 141 0.15 -0.82 5.86
N CYS A 142 -0.47 -0.33 4.80
CA CYS A 142 0.20 0.22 3.62
C CYS A 142 0.16 1.76 3.65
N PHE A 143 1.33 2.39 3.57
CA PHE A 143 1.45 3.84 3.50
C PHE A 143 1.66 4.28 2.06
N TYR A 144 0.82 5.20 1.60
CA TYR A 144 0.90 5.77 0.26
C TYR A 144 1.25 7.25 0.35
N THR A 145 2.06 7.72 -0.58
CA THR A 145 2.49 9.13 -0.69
C THR A 145 2.24 9.65 -2.09
N ASP A 146 2.08 10.95 -2.24
CA ASP A 146 1.99 11.58 -3.56
C ASP A 146 3.35 11.44 -4.30
N GLU A 147 3.30 11.11 -5.59
CA GLU A 147 4.48 10.98 -6.47
C GLU A 147 5.29 12.29 -6.55
N GLU A 148 4.65 13.45 -6.37
CA GLU A 148 5.30 14.78 -6.40
C GLU A 148 6.37 14.96 -5.30
N ASN A 149 6.25 14.24 -4.16
CA ASN A 149 7.24 14.29 -3.08
C ASN A 149 8.57 13.60 -3.43
N LYS A 150 8.73 13.04 -4.63
CA LYS A 150 10.05 12.61 -5.12
C LYS A 150 10.97 13.79 -5.46
N ASN A 151 10.41 14.94 -5.82
CA ASN A 151 11.19 16.11 -6.24
C ASN A 151 11.47 17.10 -5.11
N GLU A 152 10.67 17.10 -4.06
CA GLU A 152 10.97 17.81 -2.82
C GLU A 152 11.45 16.78 -1.80
N GLY A 153 12.77 16.65 -1.66
CA GLY A 153 13.35 15.76 -0.65
C GLY A 153 12.64 15.94 0.69
N LEU A 154 12.33 14.82 1.37
CA LEU A 154 11.60 14.81 2.65
C LEU A 154 12.26 15.78 3.62
N SER A 155 11.78 17.02 3.65
CA SER A 155 12.26 18.02 4.57
C SER A 155 11.69 17.63 5.92
N LEU A 156 12.51 16.96 6.73
CA LEU A 156 12.19 16.57 8.10
C LEU A 156 11.74 17.78 8.95
N SER A 157 12.02 19.01 8.49
CA SER A 157 11.51 20.25 9.08
C SER A 157 9.98 20.38 9.07
N ARG A 158 9.24 19.67 8.20
CA ARG A 158 7.76 19.72 8.18
C ARG A 158 7.11 18.87 9.28
N PHE A 159 7.83 17.90 9.87
CA PHE A 159 7.27 16.99 10.86
C PHE A 159 7.52 17.39 12.33
N PHE A 160 8.43 18.34 12.57
CA PHE A 160 8.79 18.83 13.91
C PHE A 160 8.44 20.30 14.14
N SER A 161 7.41 20.83 13.47
CA SER A 161 6.87 22.17 13.76
C SER A 161 5.72 22.14 14.74
#